data_AF-A0A368F4S0-F1
#
_entry.id   AF-A0A368F4S0-F1
#
_cell.length_a   1.000
_cell.length_b   1.000
_cell.length_c   1.000
_cell.angle_alpha   90.00
_cell.angle_beta   90.00
_cell.angle_gamma   90.00
#
_symmetry.space_group_name_H-M   'P 1'
#
loop_
_entity.id
_entity.type
_entity.pdbx_description
1 polymer ?
#
loop_
_entity_poly.entity_id
_entity_poly.type
_entity_poly.pdbx_seq_one_letter_code
_entity_poly.pdbx_strand_id
1 'polypeptide(L)'
;MQIGYKQESCSKSMISEGGVSRISQFTACTNPNFDAVHRIWNDCVTNSMIPIKVVVPGTETDVEYFAALMTALEGTSINEPCRTAAIAFLLQVIVKKVPKEVLQAQFMRTVQILYTKMLENSEQSEGSPLKYLLSILGVVLRAQPTRVWNSASTRNIVVSVTALCAHDKPWVRTMARRVVRAVLTDPVTAMENGLHAAASGVGMFVQQQLQAALGSKGGDMTTVRYLCLLEGVMHKMPSTLFKQLAETILKSFTIADPMVKCSALQCLYRCLQRQPCDAALSIETNVLLVKALTQLSPPCEDVTVCAYWMQALAEAHVCLTAKDPYRYCCSNSYISSKLFPSA
;
A
#
# COMPACT_ATOMS: atom_id res chain seq x y z
N MET A 1 26.10 46.63 -13.60
CA MET A 1 26.91 45.56 -14.24
C MET A 1 27.62 44.82 -13.12
N GLN A 2 27.70 43.49 -13.23
CA GLN A 2 28.22 42.51 -12.27
C GLN A 2 27.32 42.10 -11.09
N ILE A 3 26.87 40.85 -11.26
CA ILE A 3 26.17 39.95 -10.35
C ILE A 3 27.24 39.26 -9.50
N GLY A 4 27.06 39.27 -8.17
CA GLY A 4 27.92 38.56 -7.22
C GLY A 4 27.08 37.68 -6.31
N TYR A 5 27.32 36.38 -6.36
CA TYR A 5 26.74 35.34 -5.50
C TYR A 5 26.96 35.66 -4.01
N LYS A 6 25.92 35.46 -3.19
CA LYS A 6 26.09 35.19 -1.76
C LYS A 6 25.30 33.95 -1.38
N GLN A 7 26.05 32.88 -1.19
CA GLN A 7 25.67 31.65 -0.53
C GLN A 7 25.71 31.92 0.96
N GLU A 8 24.57 31.95 1.65
CA GLU A 8 24.52 32.00 3.11
C GLU A 8 23.93 30.69 3.66
N SER A 9 24.84 29.94 4.25
CA SER A 9 24.67 28.74 5.08
C SER A 9 23.60 28.93 6.16
N CYS A 10 22.63 28.02 6.21
CA CYS A 10 21.83 27.79 7.41
C CYS A 10 22.26 26.47 8.05
N SER A 11 23.48 26.47 8.60
CA SER A 11 23.89 25.53 9.64
C SER A 11 23.83 26.26 10.98
N LYS A 12 22.74 26.11 11.72
CA LYS A 12 22.73 26.38 13.16
C LYS A 12 22.14 25.18 13.88
N SER A 13 23.02 24.35 14.40
CA SER A 13 22.69 23.38 15.44
C SER A 13 22.20 24.13 16.67
N MET A 14 21.01 23.81 17.17
CA MET A 14 20.61 24.19 18.53
C MET A 14 20.90 23.01 19.46
N ILE A 15 22.15 22.88 19.89
CA ILE A 15 22.48 22.23 21.15
C ILE A 15 22.73 23.39 22.11
N SER A 16 21.75 23.68 22.97
CA SER A 16 21.94 24.56 24.13
C SER A 16 22.13 23.69 25.35
N GLU A 17 23.26 23.91 26.01
CA GLU A 17 23.65 23.37 27.31
C GLU A 17 22.57 23.63 28.38
N GLY A 18 22.42 22.68 29.31
CA GLY A 18 21.92 22.89 30.67
C GLY A 18 20.44 23.24 30.88
N GLY A 19 19.65 23.45 29.83
CA GLY A 19 18.21 23.70 29.94
C GLY A 19 17.41 22.49 29.51
N VAL A 20 16.49 22.02 30.35
CA VAL A 20 15.38 21.12 29.98
C VAL A 20 14.88 21.55 28.60
N SER A 21 15.12 20.74 27.57
CA SER A 21 14.84 21.14 26.19
C SER A 21 13.38 21.62 26.14
N ARG A 22 13.09 22.79 25.55
CA ARG A 22 11.70 23.33 25.49
C ARG A 22 10.69 22.24 25.10
N ILE A 23 11.11 21.32 24.23
CA ILE A 23 10.43 20.11 23.76
C ILE A 23 10.00 19.14 24.89
N SER A 24 10.85 18.89 25.89
CA SER A 24 10.54 18.03 27.05
C SER A 24 9.56 18.66 28.05
N GLN A 25 9.43 19.99 28.07
CA GLN A 25 8.38 20.67 28.82
C GLN A 25 7.00 20.59 28.14
N PHE A 26 6.94 20.30 26.83
CA PHE A 26 5.70 20.39 26.04
C PHE A 26 4.86 19.11 26.04
N THR A 27 5.48 17.94 26.10
CA THR A 27 4.71 16.70 26.27
C THR A 27 4.29 16.55 27.73
N ALA A 28 5.20 16.89 28.66
CA ALA A 28 5.09 16.61 30.09
C ALA A 28 4.60 15.19 30.41
N CYS A 29 4.65 14.27 29.42
CA CYS A 29 4.15 12.92 29.49
C CYS A 29 5.27 12.04 30.01
N THR A 30 4.94 11.10 30.89
CA THR A 30 5.93 10.14 31.39
C THR A 30 6.02 8.89 30.52
N ASN A 31 5.12 8.77 29.51
CA ASN A 31 5.08 7.60 28.64
C ASN A 31 6.27 7.59 27.64
N PRO A 32 7.18 6.61 27.74
CA PRO A 32 8.40 6.54 26.93
C PRO A 32 8.14 6.25 25.44
N ASN A 33 6.91 5.83 25.07
CA ASN A 33 6.55 5.65 23.67
C ASN A 33 6.65 6.96 22.85
N PHE A 34 6.58 8.12 23.52
CA PHE A 34 6.74 9.43 22.89
C PHE A 34 8.19 9.93 22.83
N ASP A 35 9.19 9.17 23.29
CA ASP A 35 10.59 9.59 23.16
C ASP A 35 11.04 9.66 21.69
N ALA A 36 10.54 8.75 20.85
CA ALA A 36 10.80 8.73 19.42
C ALA A 36 10.12 9.89 18.66
N VAL A 37 9.09 10.48 19.26
CA VAL A 37 8.32 11.59 18.69
C VAL A 37 9.15 12.88 18.64
N HIS A 38 10.10 13.05 19.56
CA HIS A 38 11.03 14.17 19.57
C HIS A 38 11.96 14.25 18.34
N ARG A 39 12.15 13.14 17.61
CA ARG A 39 13.10 13.05 16.49
C ARG A 39 12.46 13.26 15.11
N ILE A 40 11.14 13.11 14.97
CA ILE A 40 10.44 13.00 13.67
C ILE A 40 9.51 14.21 13.41
N TRP A 41 9.66 15.27 14.19
CA TRP A 41 8.69 16.37 14.24
C TRP A 41 8.97 17.47 13.19
N ASN A 42 7.98 17.81 12.36
CA ASN A 42 8.06 18.85 11.32
C ASN A 42 7.29 20.13 11.71
N ASP A 43 7.58 21.25 11.04
CA ASP A 43 7.07 22.60 11.37
C ASP A 43 5.54 22.80 11.32
N CYS A 44 4.81 22.06 10.48
CA CYS A 44 3.33 22.10 10.51
C CYS A 44 2.77 21.41 11.76
N VAL A 45 3.48 20.41 12.28
CA VAL A 45 3.07 19.68 13.48
C VAL A 45 3.47 20.47 14.75
N THR A 46 4.57 21.25 14.73
CA THR A 46 5.02 22.06 15.88
C THR A 46 4.04 23.16 16.22
N ASN A 47 3.46 23.81 15.21
CA ASN A 47 2.65 25.03 15.39
C ASN A 47 1.18 24.75 15.74
N SER A 48 0.71 23.50 15.64
CA SER A 48 -0.71 23.13 15.84
C SER A 48 -0.93 22.20 17.06
N MET A 49 0.01 22.18 18.01
CA MET A 49 0.07 21.15 19.05
C MET A 49 -0.75 21.48 20.30
N ILE A 50 -1.51 20.49 20.79
CA ILE A 50 -2.17 20.46 22.10
C ILE A 50 -1.23 19.75 23.09
N PRO A 51 -1.08 20.20 24.35
CA PRO A 51 -0.26 19.49 25.34
C PRO A 51 -0.80 18.06 25.56
N ILE A 52 0.08 17.05 25.52
CA ILE A 52 -0.30 15.64 25.62
C ILE A 52 -1.00 15.34 26.96
N LYS A 53 -0.56 15.97 28.05
CA LYS A 53 -1.23 15.90 29.37
C LYS A 53 -2.66 16.44 29.40
N VAL A 54 -3.01 17.39 28.53
CA VAL A 54 -4.38 17.91 28.45
C VAL A 54 -5.31 16.87 27.85
N VAL A 55 -4.77 15.94 27.07
CA VAL A 55 -5.55 14.91 26.38
C VAL A 55 -5.88 13.75 27.31
N VAL A 56 -4.98 13.32 28.21
CA VAL A 56 -5.19 12.12 29.03
C VAL A 56 -5.52 12.43 30.49
N PRO A 57 -6.74 12.09 30.98
CA PRO A 57 -7.00 11.99 32.41
C PRO A 57 -6.49 10.64 32.94
N GLY A 58 -5.79 10.62 34.08
CA GLY A 58 -5.53 9.38 34.83
C GLY A 58 -4.13 8.77 34.66
N THR A 59 -4.06 7.44 34.48
CA THR A 59 -2.85 6.61 34.70
C THR A 59 -1.83 6.59 33.54
N GLU A 60 -2.06 7.39 32.49
CA GLU A 60 -1.18 7.51 31.32
C GLU A 60 -0.93 6.18 30.57
N THR A 61 -1.90 5.26 30.58
CA THR A 61 -1.80 3.98 29.85
C THR A 61 -1.98 4.17 28.34
N ASP A 62 -1.42 3.26 27.54
CA ASP A 62 -1.56 3.29 26.07
C ASP A 62 -3.03 3.24 25.61
N VAL A 63 -3.92 2.61 26.39
CA VAL A 63 -5.37 2.55 26.14
C VAL A 63 -6.04 3.89 26.42
N GLU A 64 -5.69 4.55 27.52
CA GLU A 64 -6.19 5.91 27.83
C GLU A 64 -5.71 6.91 26.77
N TYR A 65 -4.44 6.84 26.36
CA TYR A 65 -3.92 7.64 25.24
C TYR A 65 -4.70 7.40 23.94
N PHE A 66 -4.97 6.14 23.60
CA PHE A 66 -5.76 5.80 22.42
C PHE A 66 -7.16 6.41 22.47
N ALA A 67 -7.89 6.21 23.58
CA ALA A 67 -9.26 6.73 23.73
C ALA A 67 -9.30 8.27 23.65
N ALA A 68 -8.37 8.92 24.32
CA ALA A 68 -8.29 10.37 24.36
C ALA A 68 -7.89 10.98 23.01
N LEU A 69 -6.89 10.40 22.32
CA LEU A 69 -6.48 10.85 20.99
C LEU A 69 -7.57 10.58 19.94
N MET A 70 -8.32 9.48 20.04
CA MET A 70 -9.49 9.24 19.18
C MET A 70 -10.57 10.31 19.37
N THR A 71 -10.84 10.70 20.61
CA THR A 71 -11.81 11.78 20.93
C THR A 71 -11.31 13.13 20.43
N ALA A 72 -10.03 13.44 20.64
CA ALA A 72 -9.42 14.67 20.13
C ALA A 72 -9.44 14.71 18.59
N LEU A 73 -9.18 13.58 17.93
CA LEU A 73 -9.24 13.45 16.48
C LEU A 73 -10.67 13.70 15.97
N GLU A 74 -11.66 13.09 16.60
CA GLU A 74 -13.09 13.26 16.28
C GLU A 74 -13.50 14.74 16.30
N GLY A 75 -13.03 15.51 17.28
CA GLY A 75 -13.33 16.94 17.44
C GLY A 75 -12.54 17.90 16.53
N THR A 76 -11.63 17.43 15.67
CA THR A 76 -10.90 18.31 14.74
C THR A 76 -11.79 18.85 13.62
N SER A 77 -11.53 20.07 13.16
CA SER A 77 -12.21 20.66 11.99
C SER A 77 -11.45 20.37 10.70
N ILE A 78 -12.16 20.25 9.57
CA ILE A 78 -11.58 20.12 8.22
C ILE A 78 -10.62 21.27 7.87
N ASN A 79 -10.82 22.45 8.46
CA ASN A 79 -9.98 23.63 8.27
C ASN A 79 -8.67 23.59 9.07
N GLU A 80 -8.43 22.55 9.88
CA GLU A 80 -7.24 22.38 10.71
C GLU A 80 -6.45 21.10 10.33
N PRO A 81 -5.96 20.96 9.09
CA PRO A 81 -5.27 19.75 8.64
C PRO A 81 -3.95 19.50 9.40
N CYS A 82 -3.22 20.54 9.80
CA CYS A 82 -2.01 20.39 10.62
C CYS A 82 -2.32 19.78 12.00
N ARG A 83 -3.40 20.23 12.66
CA ARG A 83 -3.87 19.68 13.94
C ARG A 83 -4.30 18.22 13.79
N THR A 84 -5.04 17.91 12.73
CA THR A 84 -5.45 16.54 12.39
C THR A 84 -4.22 15.65 12.18
N ALA A 85 -3.22 16.11 11.44
CA ALA A 85 -1.97 15.38 11.23
C ALA A 85 -1.22 15.12 12.54
N ALA A 86 -1.15 16.11 13.44
CA ALA A 86 -0.48 15.97 14.73
C ALA A 86 -1.13 14.90 15.61
N ILE A 87 -2.46 14.95 15.76
CA ILE A 87 -3.20 13.97 16.56
C ILE A 87 -3.08 12.57 15.92
N ALA A 88 -3.25 12.46 14.60
CA ALA A 88 -3.12 11.20 13.89
C ALA A 88 -1.70 10.61 13.98
N PHE A 89 -0.66 11.45 14.00
CA PHE A 89 0.72 10.99 14.19
C PHE A 89 0.93 10.39 15.58
N LEU A 90 0.48 11.06 16.63
CA LEU A 90 0.55 10.53 18.00
C LEU A 90 -0.24 9.22 18.13
N LEU A 91 -1.43 9.17 17.54
CA LEU A 91 -2.26 7.98 17.52
C LEU A 91 -1.60 6.82 16.76
N GLN A 92 -0.89 7.10 15.67
CA GLN A 92 -0.11 6.09 14.92
C GLN A 92 0.99 5.46 15.79
N VAL A 93 1.62 6.23 16.68
CA VAL A 93 2.65 5.74 17.60
C VAL A 93 2.03 4.79 18.61
N ILE A 94 0.89 5.16 19.20
CA ILE A 94 0.28 4.40 20.29
C ILE A 94 -0.53 3.18 19.84
N VAL A 95 -1.18 3.23 18.66
CA VAL A 95 -2.15 2.19 18.23
C VAL A 95 -1.54 0.78 18.17
N LYS A 96 -0.23 0.65 17.90
CA LYS A 96 0.46 -0.64 17.84
C LYS A 96 0.72 -1.25 19.22
N LYS A 97 0.57 -0.46 20.28
CA LYS A 97 0.77 -0.87 21.68
C LYS A 97 -0.54 -1.19 22.37
N VAL A 98 -1.66 -0.71 21.83
CA VAL A 98 -3.00 -1.01 22.33
C VAL A 98 -3.29 -2.51 22.18
N PRO A 99 -3.77 -3.19 23.24
CA PRO A 99 -4.16 -4.60 23.16
C PRO A 99 -5.20 -4.85 22.05
N LYS A 100 -5.07 -5.97 21.34
CA LYS A 100 -5.95 -6.30 20.21
C LYS A 100 -7.42 -6.35 20.62
N GLU A 101 -7.70 -6.78 21.85
CA GLU A 101 -9.05 -6.89 22.43
C GLU A 101 -9.74 -5.53 22.48
N VAL A 102 -8.98 -4.47 22.81
CA VAL A 102 -9.48 -3.08 22.82
C VAL A 102 -9.76 -2.61 21.39
N LEU A 103 -8.84 -2.87 20.44
CA LEU A 103 -9.03 -2.51 19.03
C LEU A 103 -10.21 -3.24 18.38
N GLN A 104 -10.51 -4.46 18.83
CA GLN A 104 -11.67 -5.23 18.40
C GLN A 104 -12.96 -4.68 19.01
N ALA A 105 -12.97 -4.38 20.31
CA ALA A 105 -14.13 -3.82 21.00
C ALA A 105 -14.55 -2.45 20.47
N GLN A 106 -13.60 -1.61 20.09
CA GLN A 106 -13.84 -0.25 19.58
C GLN A 106 -13.91 -0.15 18.05
N PHE A 107 -13.83 -1.29 17.34
CA PHE A 107 -13.59 -1.32 15.89
C PHE A 107 -14.51 -0.39 15.09
N MET A 108 -15.83 -0.48 15.29
CA MET A 108 -16.81 0.28 14.50
C MET A 108 -16.65 1.79 14.71
N ARG A 109 -16.55 2.24 15.97
CA ARG A 109 -16.35 3.65 16.31
C ARG A 109 -15.03 4.17 15.74
N THR A 110 -13.95 3.41 15.92
CA THR A 110 -12.64 3.79 15.41
C THR A 110 -12.63 3.94 13.90
N VAL A 111 -13.17 2.96 13.17
CA VAL A 111 -13.26 3.02 11.71
C VAL A 111 -14.09 4.21 11.25
N GLN A 112 -15.24 4.47 11.88
CA GLN A 112 -16.11 5.59 11.51
C GLN A 112 -15.35 6.92 11.61
N ILE A 113 -14.69 7.18 12.74
CA ILE A 113 -13.90 8.42 12.93
C ILE A 113 -12.78 8.50 11.89
N LEU A 114 -12.01 7.42 11.70
CA LEU A 114 -10.91 7.39 10.74
C LEU A 114 -11.39 7.65 9.30
N TYR A 115 -12.50 7.03 8.90
CA TYR A 115 -13.04 7.17 7.55
C TYR A 115 -13.56 8.58 7.30
N THR A 116 -14.30 9.16 8.25
CA THR A 116 -14.74 10.56 8.18
C THR A 116 -13.55 11.49 8.01
N LYS A 117 -12.52 11.35 8.85
CA LYS A 117 -11.32 12.20 8.74
C LYS A 117 -10.52 11.97 7.47
N MET A 118 -10.52 10.75 6.92
CA MET A 118 -9.90 10.50 5.62
C MET A 118 -10.66 11.19 4.48
N LEU A 119 -12.00 11.20 4.50
CA LEU A 119 -12.80 11.90 3.50
C LEU A 119 -12.62 13.43 3.59
N GLU A 120 -12.63 14.00 4.80
CA GLU A 120 -12.37 15.43 5.01
C GLU A 120 -10.98 15.86 4.49
N ASN A 121 -10.01 14.93 4.47
CA ASN A 121 -8.63 15.21 4.09
C ASN A 121 -8.25 14.68 2.70
N SER A 122 -9.18 14.07 1.94
CA SER A 122 -8.84 13.43 0.65
C SER A 122 -8.44 14.42 -0.43
N GLU A 123 -9.02 15.63 -0.40
CA GLU A 123 -8.81 16.68 -1.41
C GLU A 123 -7.93 17.83 -0.92
N GLN A 124 -7.50 17.80 0.34
CA GLN A 124 -6.66 18.84 0.94
C GLN A 124 -5.29 18.90 0.23
N SER A 125 -4.60 20.04 0.29
CA SER A 125 -3.24 20.18 -0.29
C SER A 125 -2.19 19.38 0.49
N GLU A 126 -2.33 19.26 1.80
CA GLU A 126 -1.44 18.50 2.67
C GLU A 126 -1.81 17.02 2.71
N GLY A 127 -0.83 16.11 2.57
CA GLY A 127 -1.09 14.65 2.56
C GLY A 127 -0.74 13.92 3.84
N SER A 128 -0.18 14.65 4.82
CA SER A 128 0.25 14.09 6.11
C SER A 128 -0.90 13.49 6.93
N PRO A 129 -2.09 14.13 7.04
CA PRO A 129 -3.23 13.54 7.74
C PRO A 129 -3.60 12.16 7.16
N LEU A 130 -3.81 12.08 5.84
CA LEU A 130 -4.16 10.83 5.15
C LEU A 130 -3.14 9.73 5.40
N LYS A 131 -1.85 10.04 5.32
CA LYS A 131 -0.77 9.06 5.58
C LYS A 131 -0.91 8.45 6.97
N TYR A 132 -1.11 9.26 8.00
CA TYR A 132 -1.21 8.77 9.38
C TYR A 132 -2.52 8.02 9.64
N LEU A 133 -3.64 8.56 9.17
CA LEU A 133 -4.95 7.92 9.27
C LEU A 133 -4.98 6.54 8.59
N LEU A 134 -4.43 6.43 7.38
CA LEU A 134 -4.26 5.16 6.67
C LEU A 134 -3.43 4.16 7.49
N SER A 135 -2.33 4.62 8.09
CA SER A 135 -1.48 3.76 8.89
C SER A 135 -2.20 3.22 10.13
N ILE A 136 -3.01 4.05 10.79
CA ILE A 136 -3.80 3.63 11.96
C ILE A 136 -4.86 2.62 11.52
N LEU A 137 -5.60 2.93 10.45
CA LEU A 137 -6.63 2.06 9.89
C LEU A 137 -6.07 0.67 9.54
N GLY A 138 -4.87 0.59 8.95
CA GLY A 138 -4.23 -0.68 8.65
C GLY A 138 -3.92 -1.53 9.88
N VAL A 139 -3.56 -0.92 11.01
CA VAL A 139 -3.35 -1.64 12.29
C VAL A 139 -4.70 -2.14 12.83
N VAL A 140 -5.71 -1.27 12.84
CA VAL A 140 -7.05 -1.57 13.35
C VAL A 140 -7.73 -2.69 12.56
N LEU A 141 -7.62 -2.67 11.22
CA LEU A 141 -8.18 -3.72 10.35
C LEU A 141 -7.52 -5.08 10.60
N ARG A 142 -6.19 -5.13 10.74
CA ARG A 142 -5.45 -6.37 10.98
C ARG A 142 -5.64 -6.94 12.39
N ALA A 143 -6.08 -6.12 13.34
CA ALA A 143 -6.44 -6.60 14.67
C ALA A 143 -7.77 -7.39 14.68
N GLN A 144 -8.58 -7.34 13.62
CA GLN A 144 -9.91 -7.93 13.61
C GLN A 144 -9.90 -9.44 13.37
N PRO A 145 -10.73 -10.21 14.09
CA PRO A 145 -10.88 -11.64 13.84
C PRO A 145 -11.60 -11.91 12.52
N THR A 146 -11.40 -13.10 11.95
CA THR A 146 -11.94 -13.53 10.65
C THR A 146 -13.46 -13.27 10.51
N ARG A 147 -14.24 -13.47 11.59
CA ARG A 147 -15.70 -13.22 11.59
C ARG A 147 -16.11 -11.80 11.17
N VAL A 148 -15.28 -10.79 11.46
CA VAL A 148 -15.59 -9.38 11.10
C VAL A 148 -15.55 -9.20 9.58
N TRP A 149 -14.71 -9.96 8.89
CA TRP A 149 -14.55 -9.91 7.44
C TRP A 149 -15.72 -10.54 6.66
N ASN A 150 -16.65 -11.22 7.34
CA ASN A 150 -17.92 -11.66 6.76
C ASN A 150 -18.82 -10.47 6.41
N SER A 151 -18.63 -9.32 7.05
CA SER A 151 -19.35 -8.09 6.72
C SER A 151 -18.85 -7.46 5.42
N ALA A 152 -19.78 -7.16 4.51
CA ALA A 152 -19.47 -6.42 3.28
C ALA A 152 -18.95 -5.01 3.58
N SER A 153 -19.47 -4.34 4.62
CA SER A 153 -19.00 -3.01 5.00
C SER A 153 -17.52 -3.00 5.37
N THR A 154 -17.07 -4.02 6.12
CA THR A 154 -15.67 -4.19 6.48
C THR A 154 -14.80 -4.40 5.25
N ARG A 155 -15.21 -5.28 4.33
CA ARG A 155 -14.47 -5.51 3.08
C ARG A 155 -14.39 -4.25 2.22
N ASN A 156 -15.47 -3.47 2.16
CA ASN A 156 -15.54 -2.24 1.37
C ASN A 156 -14.60 -1.16 1.88
N ILE A 157 -14.24 -1.13 3.17
CA ILE A 157 -13.22 -0.22 3.69
C ILE A 157 -11.87 -0.45 2.98
N VAL A 158 -11.49 -1.71 2.75
CA VAL A 158 -10.23 -2.03 2.04
C VAL A 158 -10.31 -1.57 0.58
N VAL A 159 -11.50 -1.67 -0.04
CA VAL A 159 -11.73 -1.15 -1.40
C VAL A 159 -11.59 0.38 -1.43
N SER A 160 -12.14 1.10 -0.45
CA SER A 160 -11.95 2.56 -0.34
C SER A 160 -10.48 2.94 -0.14
N VAL A 161 -9.73 2.19 0.67
CA VAL A 161 -8.27 2.40 0.81
C VAL A 161 -7.54 2.11 -0.51
N THR A 162 -8.04 1.14 -1.29
CA THR A 162 -7.48 0.79 -2.60
C THR A 162 -7.59 1.96 -3.59
N ALA A 163 -8.67 2.74 -3.56
CA ALA A 163 -8.81 3.94 -4.38
C ALA A 163 -7.67 4.96 -4.14
N LEU A 164 -7.18 5.08 -2.90
CA LEU A 164 -6.06 5.96 -2.53
C LEU A 164 -4.69 5.44 -3.02
N CYS A 165 -4.61 4.23 -3.56
CA CYS A 165 -3.36 3.71 -4.14
C CYS A 165 -2.96 4.44 -5.43
N ALA A 166 -3.90 5.12 -6.09
CA ALA A 166 -3.67 5.95 -7.27
C ALA A 166 -3.67 7.46 -6.98
N HIS A 167 -3.67 7.88 -5.71
CA HIS A 167 -3.68 9.28 -5.27
C HIS A 167 -2.47 10.09 -5.81
N ASP A 168 -2.56 11.40 -6.00
CA ASP A 168 -1.45 12.20 -6.59
C ASP A 168 -0.22 12.34 -5.69
N LYS A 169 -0.43 12.36 -4.37
CA LYS A 169 0.65 12.42 -3.38
C LYS A 169 1.37 11.08 -3.20
N PRO A 170 2.70 11.00 -3.42
CA PRO A 170 3.45 9.75 -3.35
C PRO A 170 3.39 9.03 -1.99
N TRP A 171 3.46 9.77 -0.89
CA TRP A 171 3.40 9.18 0.45
C TRP A 171 2.02 8.59 0.81
N VAL A 172 0.93 9.18 0.29
CA VAL A 172 -0.42 8.64 0.44
C VAL A 172 -0.53 7.32 -0.32
N ARG A 173 -0.11 7.28 -1.60
CA ARG A 173 -0.08 6.04 -2.39
C ARG A 173 0.73 4.95 -1.72
N THR A 174 1.92 5.27 -1.24
CA THR A 174 2.83 4.31 -0.60
C THR A 174 2.21 3.74 0.67
N MET A 175 1.57 4.56 1.49
CA MET A 175 0.89 4.07 2.69
C MET A 175 -0.35 3.24 2.35
N ALA A 176 -1.20 3.70 1.42
CA ALA A 176 -2.38 2.95 0.99
C ALA A 176 -2.01 1.56 0.47
N ARG A 177 -1.01 1.46 -0.43
CA ARG A 177 -0.49 0.19 -0.93
C ARG A 177 0.05 -0.70 0.20
N ARG A 178 0.76 -0.11 1.17
CA ARG A 178 1.26 -0.85 2.33
C ARG A 178 0.11 -1.44 3.15
N VAL A 179 -0.96 -0.67 3.37
CA VAL A 179 -2.14 -1.11 4.14
C VAL A 179 -2.88 -2.21 3.39
N VAL A 180 -3.21 -2.02 2.11
CA VAL A 180 -3.92 -3.02 1.31
C VAL A 180 -3.13 -4.33 1.28
N ARG A 181 -1.81 -4.26 1.01
CA ARG A 181 -0.95 -5.44 1.05
C ARG A 181 -0.95 -6.11 2.41
N ALA A 182 -0.72 -5.35 3.48
CA ALA A 182 -0.64 -5.91 4.82
C ALA A 182 -1.93 -6.62 5.25
N VAL A 183 -3.09 -6.13 4.83
CA VAL A 183 -4.39 -6.77 5.09
C VAL A 183 -4.57 -8.02 4.23
N LEU A 184 -4.39 -7.91 2.91
CA LEU A 184 -4.67 -9.01 1.99
C LEU A 184 -3.68 -10.18 2.09
N THR A 185 -2.47 -9.94 2.60
CA THR A 185 -1.45 -10.97 2.79
C THR A 185 -1.33 -11.42 4.24
N ASP A 186 -2.20 -11.01 5.15
CA ASP A 186 -2.15 -11.44 6.54
C ASP A 186 -2.58 -12.92 6.65
N PRO A 187 -1.70 -13.84 7.08
CA PRO A 187 -2.07 -15.25 7.21
C PRO A 187 -3.11 -15.48 8.31
N VAL A 188 -3.22 -14.58 9.30
CA VAL A 188 -4.15 -14.74 10.44
C VAL A 188 -5.60 -14.54 10.00
N THR A 189 -5.85 -13.67 9.01
CA THR A 189 -7.19 -13.36 8.51
C THR A 189 -7.48 -13.97 7.14
N ALA A 190 -6.60 -14.87 6.67
CA ALA A 190 -6.84 -15.66 5.47
C ALA A 190 -7.98 -16.67 5.70
N MET A 191 -8.77 -16.91 4.65
CA MET A 191 -9.73 -18.01 4.57
C MET A 191 -8.98 -19.33 4.39
N GLU A 192 -9.69 -20.46 4.49
CA GLU A 192 -9.12 -21.81 4.37
C GLU A 192 -8.35 -22.04 3.06
N ASN A 193 -8.76 -21.38 1.97
CA ASN A 193 -8.08 -21.44 0.68
C ASN A 193 -6.80 -20.58 0.59
N GLY A 194 -6.39 -19.93 1.68
CA GLY A 194 -5.19 -19.10 1.77
C GLY A 194 -5.34 -17.67 1.22
N LEU A 195 -6.56 -17.25 0.86
CA LEU A 195 -6.89 -15.92 0.37
C LEU A 195 -7.65 -15.10 1.41
N HIS A 196 -7.52 -13.78 1.37
CA HIS A 196 -8.27 -12.90 2.26
C HIS A 196 -9.69 -12.64 1.75
N ALA A 197 -10.70 -12.56 2.63
CA ALA A 197 -12.10 -12.34 2.24
C ALA A 197 -12.34 -11.03 1.47
N ALA A 198 -11.51 -10.00 1.71
CA ALA A 198 -11.56 -8.72 1.00
C ALA A 198 -10.90 -8.74 -0.40
N ALA A 199 -10.18 -9.82 -0.77
CA ALA A 199 -9.40 -9.86 -2.00
C ALA A 199 -10.27 -9.69 -3.25
N SER A 200 -11.45 -10.32 -3.31
CA SER A 200 -12.34 -10.21 -4.47
C SER A 200 -12.78 -8.77 -4.72
N GLY A 201 -13.17 -8.04 -3.67
CA GLY A 201 -13.60 -6.64 -3.80
C GLY A 201 -12.48 -5.73 -4.30
N VAL A 202 -11.27 -5.91 -3.76
CA VAL A 202 -10.09 -5.15 -4.20
C VAL A 202 -9.74 -5.49 -5.65
N GLY A 203 -9.72 -6.78 -6.00
CA GLY A 203 -9.41 -7.24 -7.37
C GLY A 203 -10.40 -6.71 -8.40
N MET A 204 -11.71 -6.76 -8.11
CA MET A 204 -12.74 -6.21 -9.00
C MET A 204 -12.59 -4.69 -9.20
N PHE A 205 -12.34 -3.94 -8.12
CA PHE A 205 -12.11 -2.50 -8.21
C PHE A 205 -10.89 -2.19 -9.09
N VAL A 206 -9.74 -2.83 -8.82
CA VAL A 206 -8.52 -2.59 -9.61
C VAL A 206 -8.69 -2.99 -11.07
N GLN A 207 -9.39 -4.11 -11.33
CA GLN A 207 -9.71 -4.56 -12.68
C GLN A 207 -10.50 -3.50 -13.46
N GLN A 208 -11.55 -2.93 -12.86
CA GLN A 208 -12.34 -1.85 -13.47
C GLN A 208 -11.50 -0.60 -13.72
N GLN A 209 -10.66 -0.21 -12.75
CA GLN A 209 -9.83 0.98 -12.85
C GLN A 209 -8.74 0.84 -13.93
N LEU A 210 -8.12 -0.33 -14.07
CA LEU A 210 -7.17 -0.60 -15.13
C LEU A 210 -7.84 -0.56 -16.51
N GLN A 211 -9.00 -1.21 -16.68
CA GLN A 211 -9.72 -1.17 -17.95
C GLN A 211 -10.10 0.25 -18.36
N ALA A 212 -10.57 1.07 -17.40
CA ALA A 212 -10.89 2.47 -17.64
C ALA A 212 -9.64 3.29 -18.01
N ALA A 213 -8.54 3.11 -17.27
CA ALA A 213 -7.30 3.85 -17.51
C ALA A 213 -6.68 3.52 -18.87
N LEU A 214 -6.64 2.23 -19.26
CA LEU A 214 -6.13 1.79 -20.56
C LEU A 214 -6.94 2.34 -21.74
N GLY A 215 -8.24 2.61 -21.54
CA GLY A 215 -9.12 3.18 -22.56
C GLY A 215 -9.10 4.72 -22.64
N SER A 216 -8.45 5.40 -21.70
CA SER A 216 -8.48 6.87 -21.60
C SER A 216 -7.20 7.50 -22.13
N LYS A 217 -7.33 8.62 -22.85
CA LYS A 217 -6.17 9.47 -23.18
C LYS A 217 -5.54 9.99 -21.88
N GLY A 218 -4.23 9.78 -21.70
CA GLY A 218 -3.51 10.17 -20.48
C GLY A 218 -3.68 9.24 -19.27
N GLY A 219 -4.25 8.04 -19.47
CA GLY A 219 -4.43 7.05 -18.40
C GLY A 219 -3.16 6.28 -18.01
N ASP A 220 -2.02 6.54 -18.66
CA ASP A 220 -0.77 5.79 -18.49
C ASP A 220 -0.27 5.83 -17.04
N MET A 221 -0.22 7.02 -16.44
CA MET A 221 0.23 7.17 -15.04
C MET A 221 -0.72 6.49 -14.04
N THR A 222 -2.02 6.53 -14.28
CA THR A 222 -3.01 5.83 -13.45
C THR A 222 -2.85 4.32 -13.58
N THR A 223 -2.61 3.83 -14.80
CA THR A 223 -2.30 2.43 -15.09
C THR A 223 -1.06 1.98 -14.30
N VAL A 224 0.05 2.72 -14.41
CA VAL A 224 1.29 2.43 -13.65
C VAL A 224 1.04 2.41 -12.15
N ARG A 225 0.27 3.36 -11.60
CA ARG A 225 -0.04 3.40 -10.16
C ARG A 225 -0.77 2.14 -9.68
N TYR A 226 -1.73 1.62 -10.46
CA TYR A 226 -2.43 0.38 -10.13
C TYR A 226 -1.59 -0.88 -10.37
N LEU A 227 -0.74 -0.91 -11.41
CA LEU A 227 0.24 -1.99 -11.61
C LEU A 227 1.19 -2.09 -10.40
N CYS A 228 1.67 -0.95 -9.90
CA CYS A 228 2.52 -0.90 -8.70
C CYS A 228 1.80 -1.30 -7.39
N LEU A 229 0.47 -1.32 -7.37
CA LEU A 229 -0.28 -1.96 -6.28
C LEU A 229 -0.30 -3.49 -6.49
N LEU A 230 -0.65 -3.94 -7.70
CA LEU A 230 -0.81 -5.35 -8.03
C LEU A 230 0.46 -6.17 -7.84
N GLU A 231 1.64 -5.59 -8.06
CA GLU A 231 2.95 -6.17 -7.69
C GLU A 231 2.96 -6.79 -6.29
N GLY A 232 2.25 -6.17 -5.34
CA GLY A 232 2.22 -6.58 -3.94
C GLY A 232 1.04 -7.46 -3.55
N VAL A 233 0.00 -7.60 -4.38
CA VAL A 233 -1.28 -8.21 -3.95
C VAL A 233 -1.92 -9.16 -4.96
N MET A 234 -1.52 -9.14 -6.23
CA MET A 234 -2.14 -9.96 -7.29
C MET A 234 -2.06 -11.47 -6.97
N HIS A 235 -0.97 -11.93 -6.37
CA HIS A 235 -0.77 -13.32 -5.93
C HIS A 235 -1.74 -13.79 -4.82
N LYS A 236 -2.58 -12.89 -4.29
CA LYS A 236 -3.65 -13.17 -3.31
C LYS A 236 -5.06 -12.91 -3.87
N MET A 237 -5.20 -12.71 -5.17
CA MET A 237 -6.50 -12.56 -5.82
C MET A 237 -7.09 -13.93 -6.16
N PRO A 238 -8.43 -14.11 -6.13
CA PRO A 238 -9.07 -15.33 -6.60
C PRO A 238 -8.73 -15.65 -8.06
N SER A 239 -8.64 -16.94 -8.41
CA SER A 239 -8.21 -17.43 -9.73
C SER A 239 -8.87 -16.76 -10.92
N THR A 240 -10.19 -16.59 -10.91
CA THR A 240 -10.93 -15.90 -11.98
C THR A 240 -10.47 -14.44 -12.14
N LEU A 241 -10.30 -13.72 -11.04
CA LEU A 241 -9.85 -12.34 -11.05
C LEU A 241 -8.36 -12.22 -11.40
N PHE A 242 -7.53 -13.14 -10.93
CA PHE A 242 -6.12 -13.22 -11.33
C PHE A 242 -6.00 -13.31 -12.84
N LYS A 243 -6.76 -14.23 -13.46
CA LYS A 243 -6.76 -14.42 -14.92
C LYS A 243 -7.17 -13.13 -15.65
N GLN A 244 -8.26 -12.50 -15.23
CA GLN A 244 -8.74 -11.25 -15.81
C GLN A 244 -7.73 -10.10 -15.68
N LEU A 245 -7.09 -9.98 -14.51
CA LEU A 245 -6.03 -9.01 -14.28
C LEU A 245 -4.82 -9.29 -15.17
N ALA A 246 -4.39 -10.55 -15.29
CA ALA A 246 -3.29 -10.93 -16.17
C ALA A 246 -3.60 -10.59 -17.64
N GLU A 247 -4.79 -10.93 -18.14
CA GLU A 247 -5.23 -10.56 -19.50
C GLU A 247 -5.24 -9.04 -19.71
N THR A 248 -5.64 -8.27 -18.70
CA THR A 248 -5.70 -6.80 -18.77
C THR A 248 -4.31 -6.17 -18.73
N ILE A 249 -3.41 -6.72 -17.91
CA ILE A 249 -1.99 -6.34 -17.87
C ILE A 249 -1.34 -6.62 -19.22
N LEU A 250 -1.57 -7.80 -19.82
CA LEU A 250 -1.02 -8.12 -21.14
C LEU A 250 -1.60 -7.23 -22.25
N LYS A 251 -2.88 -6.84 -22.16
CA LYS A 251 -3.48 -5.86 -23.08
C LYS A 251 -2.80 -4.49 -23.02
N SER A 252 -2.16 -4.12 -21.91
CA SER A 252 -1.44 -2.83 -21.83
C SER A 252 -0.23 -2.76 -22.78
N PHE A 253 0.19 -3.87 -23.39
CA PHE A 253 1.24 -3.87 -24.41
C PHE A 253 0.86 -3.17 -25.70
N THR A 254 -0.43 -2.94 -25.94
CA THR A 254 -0.88 -2.11 -27.07
C THR A 254 -0.56 -0.64 -26.88
N ILE A 255 -0.22 -0.21 -25.66
CA ILE A 255 0.22 1.16 -25.37
C ILE A 255 1.67 1.32 -25.81
N ALA A 256 1.98 2.40 -26.51
CA ALA A 256 3.33 2.64 -27.04
C ALA A 256 4.38 2.87 -25.93
N ASP A 257 3.98 3.52 -24.83
CA ASP A 257 4.85 3.92 -23.73
C ASP A 257 5.62 2.74 -23.09
N PRO A 258 6.96 2.71 -23.20
CA PRO A 258 7.80 1.71 -22.54
C PRO A 258 7.63 1.63 -21.03
N MET A 259 7.31 2.73 -20.35
CA MET A 259 7.11 2.75 -18.90
C MET A 259 5.93 1.85 -18.49
N VAL A 260 4.83 1.90 -19.24
CA VAL A 260 3.65 1.06 -19.00
C VAL A 260 3.98 -0.42 -19.23
N LYS A 261 4.68 -0.74 -20.32
CA LYS A 261 5.11 -2.11 -20.63
C LYS A 261 6.03 -2.68 -19.56
N CYS A 262 7.03 -1.91 -19.13
CA CYS A 262 7.94 -2.31 -18.05
C CYS A 262 7.18 -2.55 -16.74
N SER A 263 6.26 -1.66 -16.38
CA SER A 263 5.45 -1.79 -15.16
C SER A 263 4.54 -3.02 -15.21
N ALA A 264 3.98 -3.33 -16.38
CA ALA A 264 3.13 -4.50 -16.60
C ALA A 264 3.91 -5.81 -16.40
N LEU A 265 5.09 -5.90 -17.02
CA LEU A 265 5.98 -7.05 -16.89
C LEU A 265 6.54 -7.20 -15.48
N GLN A 266 6.97 -6.09 -14.87
CA GLN A 266 7.42 -6.08 -13.48
C GLN A 266 6.31 -6.56 -12.54
N CYS A 267 5.06 -6.15 -12.76
CA CYS A 267 3.91 -6.64 -12.01
C CYS A 267 3.74 -8.16 -12.11
N LEU A 268 3.77 -8.73 -13.33
CA LEU A 268 3.68 -10.16 -13.54
C LEU A 268 4.84 -10.91 -12.89
N TYR A 269 6.08 -10.46 -13.13
CA TYR A 269 7.28 -11.02 -12.50
C TYR A 269 7.17 -11.05 -10.96
N ARG A 270 6.86 -9.90 -10.33
CA ARG A 270 6.75 -9.81 -8.86
C ARG A 270 5.63 -10.67 -8.32
N CYS A 271 4.53 -10.80 -9.05
CA CYS A 271 3.42 -11.66 -8.67
C CYS A 271 3.83 -13.14 -8.68
N LEU A 272 4.44 -13.60 -9.78
CA LEU A 272 4.85 -14.99 -9.96
C LEU A 272 5.98 -15.40 -9.01
N GLN A 273 6.89 -14.47 -8.70
CA GLN A 273 7.96 -14.64 -7.71
C GLN A 273 7.43 -14.96 -6.31
N ARG A 274 6.17 -14.62 -6.01
CA ARG A 274 5.52 -14.95 -4.73
C ARG A 274 4.91 -16.34 -4.69
N GLN A 275 5.01 -17.12 -5.78
CA GLN A 275 4.48 -18.47 -5.91
C GLN A 275 3.00 -18.56 -5.45
N PRO A 276 2.05 -17.94 -6.20
CA PRO A 276 0.65 -17.91 -5.81
C PRO A 276 0.08 -19.33 -5.60
N CYS A 277 -0.76 -19.52 -4.58
CA CYS A 277 -1.43 -20.80 -4.35
C CYS A 277 -2.45 -21.11 -5.46
N ASP A 278 -2.96 -22.33 -5.52
CA ASP A 278 -3.89 -22.76 -6.60
C ASP A 278 -5.23 -22.02 -6.56
N ALA A 279 -5.65 -21.53 -5.40
CA ALA A 279 -6.82 -20.66 -5.27
C ALA A 279 -6.62 -19.30 -5.98
N ALA A 280 -5.37 -18.86 -6.17
CA ALA A 280 -5.03 -17.63 -6.87
C ALA A 280 -4.57 -17.84 -8.31
N LEU A 281 -3.76 -18.87 -8.57
CA LEU A 281 -3.24 -19.17 -9.90
C LEU A 281 -3.30 -20.68 -10.14
N SER A 282 -4.28 -21.11 -10.93
CA SER A 282 -4.36 -22.51 -11.36
C SER A 282 -3.24 -22.86 -12.35
N ILE A 283 -2.93 -24.14 -12.45
CA ILE A 283 -1.94 -24.66 -13.42
C ILE A 283 -2.33 -24.26 -14.85
N GLU A 284 -3.60 -24.42 -15.21
CA GLU A 284 -4.13 -24.10 -16.55
C GLU A 284 -3.94 -22.63 -16.88
N THR A 285 -4.22 -21.75 -15.92
CA THR A 285 -4.05 -20.31 -16.09
C THR A 285 -2.58 -19.94 -16.23
N ASN A 286 -1.69 -20.59 -15.47
CA ASN A 286 -0.25 -20.36 -15.61
C ASN A 286 0.28 -20.85 -16.97
N VAL A 287 -0.18 -21.99 -17.48
CA VAL A 287 0.15 -22.48 -18.84
C VAL A 287 -0.28 -21.45 -19.89
N LEU A 288 -1.47 -20.87 -19.77
CA LEU A 288 -1.93 -19.82 -20.68
C LEU A 288 -1.08 -18.55 -20.59
N LEU A 289 -0.68 -18.15 -19.37
CA LEU A 289 0.17 -16.99 -19.15
C LEU A 289 1.56 -17.17 -19.79
N VAL A 290 2.19 -18.33 -19.60
CA VAL A 290 3.47 -18.68 -20.25
C VAL A 290 3.35 -18.59 -21.78
N LYS A 291 2.30 -19.18 -22.36
CA LYS A 291 2.05 -19.12 -23.81
C LYS A 291 1.89 -17.68 -24.29
N ALA A 292 1.09 -16.89 -23.59
CA ALA A 292 0.84 -15.49 -23.94
C ALA A 292 2.12 -14.64 -23.86
N LEU A 293 2.92 -14.79 -22.79
CA LEU A 293 4.21 -14.12 -22.65
C LEU A 293 5.18 -14.50 -23.77
N THR A 294 5.23 -15.78 -24.14
CA THR A 294 6.07 -16.25 -25.25
C THR A 294 5.67 -15.62 -26.59
N GLN A 295 4.37 -15.43 -26.81
CA GLN A 295 3.84 -14.81 -28.03
C GLN A 295 4.03 -13.29 -28.07
N LEU A 296 4.11 -12.63 -26.91
CA LEU A 296 4.26 -11.18 -26.74
C LEU A 296 5.73 -10.72 -26.76
N SER A 297 6.64 -11.50 -27.36
CA SER A 297 8.07 -11.15 -27.43
C SER A 297 8.27 -9.71 -27.91
N PRO A 298 8.86 -8.82 -27.09
CA PRO A 298 9.07 -7.43 -27.47
C PRO A 298 10.15 -7.31 -28.58
N PRO A 299 10.15 -6.22 -29.37
CA PRO A 299 11.21 -5.94 -30.34
C PRO A 299 12.57 -5.76 -29.63
N CYS A 300 13.66 -6.23 -30.24
CA CYS A 300 15.01 -6.18 -29.67
C CYS A 300 15.53 -4.76 -29.38
N GLU A 301 14.88 -3.73 -29.90
CA GLU A 301 15.27 -2.32 -29.75
C GLU A 301 14.99 -1.78 -28.33
N ASP A 302 13.98 -2.30 -27.63
CA ASP A 302 13.66 -1.87 -26.27
C ASP A 302 14.27 -2.83 -25.24
N VAL A 303 15.57 -2.63 -24.99
CA VAL A 303 16.38 -3.48 -24.09
C VAL A 303 15.76 -3.59 -22.69
N THR A 304 15.15 -2.52 -22.19
CA THR A 304 14.55 -2.52 -20.83
C THR A 304 13.28 -3.36 -20.80
N VAL A 305 12.39 -3.19 -21.78
CA VAL A 305 11.19 -4.02 -21.89
C VAL A 305 11.56 -5.49 -22.12
N CYS A 306 12.57 -5.77 -22.96
CA CYS A 306 13.11 -7.11 -23.15
C CYS A 306 13.60 -7.73 -21.83
N ALA A 307 14.34 -6.98 -21.00
CA ALA A 307 14.84 -7.47 -19.72
C ALA A 307 13.71 -7.86 -18.76
N TYR A 308 12.70 -7.00 -18.60
CA TYR A 308 11.53 -7.30 -17.77
C TYR A 308 10.69 -8.45 -18.33
N TRP A 309 10.61 -8.58 -19.66
CA TRP A 309 9.89 -9.66 -20.32
C TRP A 309 10.55 -11.01 -20.04
N MET A 310 11.88 -11.09 -20.17
CA MET A 310 12.64 -12.29 -19.82
C MET A 310 12.45 -12.67 -18.34
N GLN A 311 12.47 -11.70 -17.43
CA GLN A 311 12.22 -11.94 -16.00
C GLN A 311 10.81 -12.52 -15.75
N ALA A 312 9.78 -11.93 -16.36
CA ALA A 312 8.41 -12.40 -16.21
C ALA A 312 8.22 -13.80 -16.81
N LEU A 313 8.78 -14.06 -17.99
CA LEU A 313 8.70 -15.37 -18.66
C LEU A 313 9.43 -16.45 -17.87
N ALA A 314 10.65 -16.17 -17.39
CA ALA A 314 11.42 -17.08 -16.57
C ALA A 314 10.69 -17.43 -15.27
N GLU A 315 10.14 -16.42 -14.58
CA GLU A 315 9.42 -16.66 -13.32
C GLU A 315 8.07 -17.37 -13.55
N ALA A 316 7.40 -17.14 -14.69
CA ALA A 316 6.19 -17.90 -15.06
C ALA A 316 6.50 -19.39 -15.22
N HIS A 317 7.64 -19.70 -15.84
CA HIS A 317 8.16 -21.05 -15.98
C HIS A 317 8.52 -21.68 -14.62
N VAL A 318 9.26 -20.97 -13.76
CA VAL A 318 9.58 -21.43 -12.40
C VAL A 318 8.30 -21.73 -11.61
N CYS A 319 7.32 -20.83 -11.67
CA CYS A 319 6.03 -21.00 -11.00
C CYS A 319 5.24 -22.19 -11.56
N LEU A 320 5.31 -22.44 -12.87
CA LEU A 320 4.63 -23.60 -13.48
C LEU A 320 5.28 -24.90 -13.04
N THR A 321 6.61 -24.98 -13.06
CA THR A 321 7.37 -26.16 -12.61
C THR A 321 7.12 -26.47 -11.13
N ALA A 322 7.03 -25.43 -10.29
CA ALA A 322 6.73 -25.60 -8.87
C ALA A 322 5.34 -26.23 -8.62
N LYS A 323 4.37 -25.98 -9.51
CA LYS A 323 3.01 -26.54 -9.43
C LYS A 323 2.87 -27.90 -10.10
N ASP A 324 3.55 -28.11 -11.22
CA ASP A 324 3.49 -29.34 -12.00
C ASP A 324 4.83 -29.63 -12.69
N PRO A 325 5.73 -30.39 -12.02
CA PRO A 325 7.04 -30.71 -12.55
C PRO A 325 7.01 -31.49 -13.87
N TYR A 326 5.97 -32.31 -14.10
CA TYR A 326 5.91 -33.22 -15.25
C TYR A 326 5.48 -32.51 -16.53
N ARG A 327 4.63 -31.48 -16.42
CA ARG A 327 4.12 -30.73 -17.59
C ARG A 327 5.14 -29.76 -18.19
N TYR A 328 6.15 -29.34 -17.41
CA TYR A 328 7.24 -28.47 -17.87
C TYR A 328 8.13 -29.15 -18.93
N CYS A 329 8.38 -30.45 -18.79
CA CYS A 329 9.19 -31.21 -19.76
C CYS A 329 8.58 -31.20 -21.17
N CYS A 330 7.25 -31.15 -21.29
CA CYS A 330 6.55 -31.15 -22.58
C CYS A 330 6.50 -29.77 -23.26
N SER A 331 6.56 -28.67 -22.51
CA SER A 331 6.58 -27.30 -23.07
C SER A 331 7.98 -26.84 -23.47
N ASN A 332 9.03 -27.42 -22.88
CA ASN A 332 10.42 -26.99 -23.11
C ASN A 332 10.99 -27.44 -24.48
N SER A 333 10.45 -28.52 -25.06
CA SER A 333 10.78 -28.95 -26.44
C SER A 333 10.42 -27.89 -27.49
N TYR A 334 9.48 -26.99 -27.18
CA TYR A 334 9.06 -25.89 -28.06
C TYR A 334 9.86 -24.58 -27.88
N ILE A 335 10.53 -24.42 -26.73
CA ILE A 335 11.28 -23.21 -26.38
C ILE A 335 12.73 -23.32 -26.82
N SER A 336 13.35 -24.50 -26.64
CA SER A 336 14.71 -24.75 -27.13
C SER A 336 14.83 -24.51 -28.63
N SER A 337 13.80 -24.84 -29.42
CA SER A 337 13.78 -24.65 -30.88
C SER A 337 13.56 -23.20 -31.34
N LYS A 338 13.05 -22.32 -30.46
CA LYS A 338 12.79 -20.90 -30.77
C LYS A 338 13.84 -19.94 -30.23
N LEU A 339 14.41 -20.22 -29.05
CA LEU A 339 15.47 -19.39 -28.44
C LEU A 339 16.87 -19.78 -28.94
N PHE A 340 17.06 -21.04 -29.35
CA PHE A 340 18.29 -21.55 -29.94
C PHE A 340 17.95 -22.33 -31.21
N PRO A 341 17.54 -21.67 -32.30
CA PRO A 341 17.46 -22.36 -33.58
C PRO A 341 18.85 -22.93 -33.88
N SER A 342 18.92 -24.24 -34.15
CA SER A 342 20.15 -24.92 -34.56
C SER A 342 20.82 -24.13 -35.69
N ALA A 343 22.08 -23.74 -35.48
CA ALA A 343 22.91 -23.03 -36.44
C ALA A 343 23.12 -23.82 -37.73
#